data_AF-A0A660R9K0-F1
#
_entry.id   AF-A0A660R9K0-F1
#
_cell.length_a   1.000
_cell.length_b   1.000
_cell.length_c   1.000
_cell.angle_alpha   90.00
_cell.angle_beta   90.00
_cell.angle_gamma   90.00
#
_symmetry.space_group_name_H-M   'P 1'
#
loop_
_entity.id
_entity.type
_entity.pdbx_description
1 polymer ?
#
loop_
_entity_poly.entity_id
_entity_poly.type
_entity_poly.pdbx_seq_one_letter_code
_entity_poly.pdbx_strand_id
1 'polypeptide(L)'
;MTVDEIMLRFPQDILTALSDDIEAGIPNSELIEMYIADAEKYIKSFAPDISDEQIDILVPTYVIQRLYERLGYMEKARDYKEQLDKDILLLTTKRSGDEGKGNIYSYSRERKLDPDEIQEW
;
A
#
# COMPACT_ATOMS: atom_id res chain seq x y z
N MET A 1 -1.86 13.43 7.47
CA MET A 1 -1.70 13.59 6.00
C MET A 1 -2.59 14.70 5.44
N THR A 2 -2.06 15.54 4.56
CA THR A 2 -2.74 16.64 3.84
C THR A 2 -2.55 16.53 2.32
N VAL A 3 -3.30 17.30 1.53
CA VAL A 3 -3.15 17.34 0.06
C VAL A 3 -1.76 17.81 -0.35
N ASP A 4 -1.22 18.84 0.31
CA ASP A 4 0.14 19.35 0.04
C ASP A 4 1.20 18.27 0.27
N GLU A 5 1.06 17.46 1.32
CA GLU A 5 1.97 16.33 1.59
C GLU A 5 1.88 15.24 0.52
N ILE A 6 0.71 15.00 -0.08
CA ILE A 6 0.55 14.10 -1.23
C ILE A 6 1.23 14.70 -2.47
N MET A 7 1.05 15.99 -2.73
CA MET A 7 1.67 16.71 -3.85
C MET A 7 3.20 16.72 -3.76
N LEU A 8 3.77 16.65 -2.55
CA LEU A 8 5.21 16.51 -2.36
C LEU A 8 5.72 15.08 -2.62
N ARG A 9 4.87 14.07 -2.51
CA ARG A 9 5.25 12.66 -2.68
C ARG A 9 5.14 12.14 -4.11
N PHE A 10 4.31 12.79 -4.94
CA PHE A 10 4.09 12.37 -6.32
C PHE A 10 4.36 13.51 -7.29
N PRO A 11 4.86 13.21 -8.50
CA PRO A 11 4.98 14.19 -9.57
C PRO A 11 3.64 14.87 -9.88
N GLN A 12 3.66 16.20 -10.05
CA GLN A 12 2.46 16.99 -10.30
C GLN A 12 1.76 16.59 -11.59
N ASP A 13 2.49 16.27 -12.64
CA ASP A 13 1.95 15.79 -13.91
C ASP A 13 1.15 14.49 -13.76
N ILE A 14 1.63 13.57 -12.91
CA ILE A 14 0.91 12.33 -12.58
C ILE A 14 -0.36 12.66 -11.79
N LEU A 15 -0.27 13.47 -10.75
CA LEU A 15 -1.45 13.81 -9.94
C LEU A 15 -2.50 14.57 -10.77
N THR A 16 -2.08 15.53 -11.59
CA THR A 16 -2.94 16.22 -12.54
C THR A 16 -3.60 15.21 -13.45
N ALA A 17 -2.83 14.41 -14.21
CA ALA A 17 -3.38 13.45 -15.17
C ALA A 17 -4.36 12.45 -14.55
N LEU A 18 -4.16 12.08 -13.27
CA LEU A 18 -5.00 11.11 -12.59
C LEU A 18 -6.21 11.71 -11.86
N SER A 19 -6.22 13.02 -11.63
CA SER A 19 -7.28 13.72 -10.89
C SER A 19 -8.01 14.77 -11.71
N ASP A 20 -7.65 14.98 -12.98
CA ASP A 20 -8.14 16.06 -13.83
C ASP A 20 -9.65 15.98 -14.05
N ASP A 21 -10.40 16.85 -13.36
CA ASP A 21 -11.83 17.09 -13.60
C ASP A 21 -12.22 18.58 -13.57
N ILE A 22 -11.39 19.44 -12.98
CA ILE A 22 -11.80 20.80 -12.58
C ILE A 22 -11.06 21.87 -13.41
N GLU A 23 -9.73 21.84 -13.42
CA GLU A 23 -8.92 22.83 -14.14
C GLU A 23 -7.73 22.12 -14.80
N ALA A 24 -7.69 22.17 -16.13
CA ALA A 24 -6.65 21.52 -16.92
C ALA A 24 -5.26 21.98 -16.47
N GLY A 25 -4.42 21.03 -16.06
CA GLY A 25 -3.07 21.31 -15.58
C GLY A 25 -2.92 21.37 -14.05
N ILE A 26 -4.02 21.36 -13.29
CA ILE A 26 -4.00 21.43 -11.82
C ILE A 26 -4.60 20.16 -11.23
N PRO A 27 -3.94 19.51 -10.25
CA PRO A 27 -4.53 18.37 -9.56
C PRO A 27 -5.81 18.76 -8.83
N ASN A 28 -6.86 17.94 -8.95
CA ASN A 28 -8.11 18.12 -8.23
C ASN A 28 -7.90 17.83 -6.74
N SER A 29 -7.69 18.90 -5.99
CA SER A 29 -7.38 18.83 -4.55
C SER A 29 -8.56 18.31 -3.72
N GLU A 30 -9.80 18.62 -4.12
CA GLU A 30 -11.01 18.12 -3.43
C GLU A 30 -11.14 16.61 -3.55
N LEU A 31 -10.84 16.06 -4.73
CA LEU A 31 -10.82 14.61 -4.95
C LEU A 31 -9.74 13.93 -4.12
N ILE A 32 -8.53 14.50 -4.09
CA ILE A 32 -7.41 13.97 -3.31
C ILE A 32 -7.77 13.98 -1.82
N GLU A 33 -8.33 15.09 -1.32
CA GLU A 33 -8.77 15.21 0.08
C GLU A 33 -9.84 14.18 0.44
N MET A 34 -10.82 13.94 -0.45
CA MET A 34 -11.81 12.88 -0.27
C MET A 34 -11.16 11.50 -0.14
N TYR A 35 -10.15 11.17 -0.96
CA TYR A 35 -9.45 9.89 -0.86
C TYR A 35 -8.54 9.79 0.37
N ILE A 36 -7.96 10.89 0.84
CA ILE A 36 -7.23 10.92 2.12
C ILE A 36 -8.20 10.56 3.27
N ALA A 37 -9.39 11.16 3.30
CA ALA A 37 -10.39 10.88 4.33
C ALA A 37 -10.95 9.44 4.26
N ASP A 38 -11.06 8.87 3.05
CA ASP A 38 -11.49 7.48 2.85
C ASP A 38 -10.39 6.47 3.26
N ALA A 39 -9.12 6.82 3.05
CA ALA A 39 -7.97 5.97 3.36
C ALA A 39 -7.96 5.53 4.83
N GLU A 40 -8.18 6.47 5.76
CA GLU A 40 -8.18 6.16 7.19
C GLU A 40 -9.24 5.10 7.54
N LYS A 41 -10.47 5.27 7.03
CA LYS A 41 -11.57 4.32 7.25
C LYS A 41 -11.26 2.96 6.65
N TYR A 42 -10.73 2.95 5.43
CA TYR A 42 -10.33 1.71 4.75
C TYR A 42 -9.26 0.99 5.59
N ILE A 43 -8.17 1.65 5.93
CA ILE A 43 -7.04 1.04 6.65
C ILE A 43 -7.49 0.54 8.03
N LYS A 44 -8.21 1.35 8.82
CA LYS A 44 -8.72 0.94 10.13
C LYS A 44 -9.72 -0.22 10.08
N SER A 45 -10.38 -0.45 8.93
CA SER A 45 -11.27 -1.62 8.78
C SER A 45 -10.53 -2.96 8.70
N PHE A 46 -9.27 -2.96 8.23
CA PHE A 46 -8.40 -4.14 8.16
C PHE A 46 -7.42 -4.22 9.33
N ALA A 47 -7.00 -3.08 9.87
CA ALA A 47 -6.05 -2.96 10.96
C ALA A 47 -6.55 -1.95 12.01
N PRO A 48 -7.51 -2.33 12.88
CA PRO A 48 -8.12 -1.39 13.82
C PRO A 48 -7.15 -0.73 14.81
N ASP A 49 -6.08 -1.45 15.16
CA ASP A 49 -5.11 -1.00 16.16
C ASP A 49 -3.95 -0.18 15.56
N ILE A 50 -3.90 0.01 14.24
CA ILE A 50 -2.81 0.74 13.57
C ILE A 50 -2.72 2.20 14.08
N SER A 51 -1.51 2.71 14.28
CA SER A 51 -1.34 4.09 14.78
C SER A 51 -1.59 5.12 13.69
N ASP A 52 -1.91 6.36 14.08
CA ASP A 52 -2.15 7.43 13.10
C ASP A 52 -0.89 7.74 12.26
N GLU A 53 0.32 7.61 12.83
CA GLU A 53 1.57 7.75 12.08
C GLU A 53 1.76 6.63 11.04
N GLN A 54 1.34 5.41 11.37
CA GLN A 54 1.37 4.28 10.43
C GLN A 54 0.34 4.47 9.32
N ILE A 55 -0.83 5.02 9.62
CA ILE A 55 -1.83 5.38 8.61
C ILE A 55 -1.27 6.41 7.65
N ASP A 56 -0.62 7.46 8.15
CA ASP A 56 0.01 8.49 7.32
C ASP A 56 1.10 7.92 6.38
N ILE A 57 1.72 6.80 6.70
CA ILE A 57 2.64 6.09 5.78
C ILE A 57 1.88 5.43 4.63
N LEU A 58 0.68 4.90 4.89
CA LEU A 58 -0.12 4.10 3.95
C LEU A 58 -1.06 4.92 3.07
N VAL A 59 -1.51 6.08 3.56
CA VAL A 59 -2.45 6.97 2.84
C VAL A 59 -2.01 7.30 1.41
N PRO A 60 -0.74 7.62 1.11
CA PRO A 60 -0.33 7.95 -0.26
C PRO A 60 -0.51 6.79 -1.24
N THR A 61 -0.21 5.56 -0.81
CA THR A 61 -0.40 4.35 -1.61
C THR A 61 -1.89 4.10 -1.88
N TYR A 62 -2.75 4.35 -0.89
CA TYR A 62 -4.19 4.28 -1.07
C TYR A 62 -4.71 5.34 -2.05
N VAL A 63 -4.30 6.61 -1.89
CA VAL A 63 -4.74 7.71 -2.75
C VAL A 63 -4.38 7.44 -4.21
N ILE A 64 -3.13 7.05 -4.50
CA ILE A 64 -2.70 6.79 -5.87
C ILE A 64 -3.41 5.56 -6.47
N GLN A 65 -3.66 4.52 -5.66
CA GLN A 65 -4.43 3.35 -6.07
C GLN A 65 -5.84 3.73 -6.54
N ARG A 66 -6.54 4.57 -5.77
CA ARG A 66 -7.91 5.00 -6.09
C ARG A 66 -7.97 5.92 -7.31
N LEU A 67 -6.97 6.79 -7.46
CA LEU A 67 -6.83 7.64 -8.64
C LEU A 67 -6.63 6.82 -9.94
N TYR A 68 -5.78 5.78 -9.90
CA TYR A 68 -5.62 4.87 -11.05
C TYR A 68 -6.89 4.06 -11.34
N GLU A 69 -7.55 3.55 -10.29
CA GLU A 69 -8.79 2.78 -10.41
C GLU A 69 -9.90 3.60 -11.08
N ARG A 70 -10.03 4.87 -10.66
CA ARG A 70 -11.01 5.81 -11.19
C ARG A 70 -10.90 6.00 -12.71
N LEU A 71 -9.67 6.13 -13.24
CA LEU A 71 -9.42 6.30 -14.67
C LEU A 71 -9.39 5.00 -15.46
N GLY A 72 -9.65 3.86 -14.81
CA GLY A 72 -9.70 2.55 -15.46
C GLY A 72 -8.34 1.89 -15.70
N TYR A 73 -7.26 2.41 -15.11
CA TYR A 73 -5.93 1.79 -15.13
C TYR A 73 -5.84 0.65 -14.11
N MET A 74 -6.65 -0.39 -14.31
CA MET A 74 -6.90 -1.45 -13.33
C MET A 74 -5.67 -2.28 -12.96
N GLU A 75 -4.72 -2.46 -13.89
CA GLU A 75 -3.47 -3.17 -13.62
C GLU A 75 -2.61 -2.40 -12.61
N LYS A 76 -2.34 -1.12 -12.87
CA LYS A 76 -1.61 -0.26 -11.94
C LYS A 76 -2.33 -0.12 -10.60
N ALA A 77 -3.65 0.06 -10.61
CA ALA A 77 -4.44 0.11 -9.39
C ALA A 77 -4.29 -1.17 -8.57
N ARG A 78 -4.27 -2.34 -9.22
CA ARG A 78 -4.03 -3.62 -8.56
C ARG A 78 -2.64 -3.69 -7.94
N ASP A 79 -1.60 -3.26 -8.66
CA ASP A 79 -0.23 -3.29 -8.14
C ASP A 79 -0.10 -2.46 -6.85
N TYR A 80 -0.66 -1.24 -6.83
CA TYR A 80 -0.67 -0.41 -5.63
C TYR A 80 -1.53 -0.99 -4.51
N LYS A 81 -2.65 -1.65 -4.84
CA LYS A 81 -3.48 -2.34 -3.86
C LYS A 81 -2.72 -3.50 -3.20
N GLU A 82 -2.07 -4.34 -4.00
CA GLU A 82 -1.27 -5.45 -3.49
C GLU A 82 -0.11 -4.96 -2.62
N GLN A 83 0.50 -3.83 -2.97
CA GLN A 83 1.51 -3.19 -2.15
C GLN A 83 0.93 -2.69 -0.82
N LEU A 84 -0.22 -2.00 -0.86
CA LEU A 84 -0.91 -1.51 0.33
C LEU A 84 -1.27 -2.66 1.28
N ASP A 85 -1.85 -3.74 0.75
CA ASP A 85 -2.25 -4.91 1.55
C ASP A 85 -1.03 -5.58 2.21
N LYS A 86 0.12 -5.66 1.50
CA LYS A 86 1.39 -6.16 2.05
C LYS A 86 1.90 -5.25 3.18
N ASP A 87 1.84 -3.93 3.00
CA ASP A 87 2.33 -2.98 3.97
C ASP A 87 1.46 -2.96 5.25
N ILE A 88 0.13 -3.05 5.10
CA ILE A 88 -0.79 -3.22 6.23
C ILE A 88 -0.45 -4.51 7.01
N LEU A 89 -0.25 -5.63 6.30
CA LEU A 89 0.12 -6.89 6.94
C LEU A 89 1.48 -6.79 7.67
N LEU A 90 2.46 -6.13 7.07
CA LEU A 90 3.78 -5.96 7.67
C LEU A 90 3.72 -5.10 8.95
N LEU A 91 2.97 -4.01 8.94
CA LEU A 91 2.83 -3.11 10.08
C LEU A 91 2.04 -3.73 11.23
N THR A 92 1.03 -4.55 10.92
CA THR A 92 0.24 -5.27 11.92
C THR A 92 1.01 -6.45 12.53
N THR A 93 1.74 -7.23 11.72
CA THR A 93 2.51 -8.39 12.20
C THR A 93 3.74 -8.01 13.01
N LYS A 94 4.41 -6.89 12.70
CA LYS A 94 5.54 -6.38 13.51
C LYS A 94 5.13 -6.08 14.95
N ARG A 95 3.89 -5.67 15.20
CA ARG A 95 3.37 -5.44 16.55
C ARG A 95 3.15 -6.73 17.34
N SER A 96 2.75 -7.81 16.66
CA SER A 96 2.59 -9.14 17.28
C SER A 96 3.93 -9.85 17.56
N GLY A 97 5.02 -9.40 16.93
CA GLY A 97 6.36 -10.00 17.06
C GLY A 97 7.20 -9.48 18.22
N ASP A 98 6.83 -8.35 18.84
CA ASP A 98 7.63 -7.74 19.92
C ASP A 98 7.27 -8.25 21.32
N GLU A 99 6.22 -9.09 21.45
CA GLU A 99 5.88 -9.81 22.69
C GLU A 99 6.05 -11.33 22.59
N GLY A 100 6.58 -11.85 21.47
CA GLY A 100 6.64 -13.30 21.24
C GLY A 100 7.91 -13.73 20.53
N LYS A 101 8.85 -14.29 21.30
CA LYS A 101 9.99 -15.07 20.79
C LYS A 101 9.58 -15.92 19.57
N GLY A 102 10.21 -15.65 18.42
CA GLY A 102 10.39 -16.57 17.31
C GLY A 102 9.14 -16.92 16.49
N ASN A 103 9.03 -16.34 15.30
CA ASN A 103 8.82 -17.14 14.09
C ASN A 103 9.10 -16.30 12.84
N ILE A 104 10.24 -16.60 12.22
CA ILE A 104 10.55 -16.16 10.86
C ILE A 104 9.64 -16.98 9.94
N TYR A 105 8.66 -16.34 9.32
CA TYR A 105 7.98 -16.93 8.16
C TYR A 105 8.97 -16.92 6.99
N SER A 106 9.72 -18.01 6.84
CA SER A 106 10.51 -18.31 5.66
C SER A 106 9.57 -18.72 4.52
N TYR A 107 9.28 -17.81 3.60
CA TYR A 107 8.90 -18.21 2.24
C TYR A 107 10.16 -18.57 1.48
N SER A 108 10.69 -19.76 1.74
CA SER A 108 11.54 -20.49 0.82
C SER A 108 11.02 -21.91 0.80
N ARG A 109 10.47 -22.32 -0.34
CA ARG A 109 10.19 -23.72 -0.61
C ARG A 109 11.54 -24.39 -0.88
N GLU A 110 12.37 -24.50 0.15
CA GLU A 110 13.56 -25.34 0.12
C GLU A 110 13.05 -26.78 0.05
N ARG A 111 13.09 -27.37 -1.14
CA ARG A 111 13.13 -28.83 -1.23
C ARG A 111 14.35 -29.27 -0.42
N LYS A 112 14.12 -29.94 0.71
CA LYS A 112 15.13 -30.82 1.28
C LYS A 112 15.25 -32.00 0.33
N LEU A 113 16.29 -32.00 -0.49
CA LEU A 113 16.72 -33.20 -1.18
C LEU A 113 17.21 -34.17 -0.09
N ASP A 114 16.67 -35.38 -0.08
CA ASP A 114 17.12 -36.44 0.82
C ASP A 114 18.55 -36.85 0.42
N PRO A 115 19.46 -37.13 1.38
CA PRO A 115 20.83 -37.53 1.07
C PRO A 115 20.94 -38.80 0.22
N ASP A 116 19.87 -39.62 0.19
CA ASP A 116 19.79 -40.84 -0.61
C ASP A 116 19.55 -40.60 -2.12
N GLU A 117 19.16 -39.39 -2.54
CA GLU A 117 19.01 -39.06 -3.98
C GLU A 117 20.32 -38.64 -4.67
N ILE A 118 21.42 -38.46 -3.92
CA ILE A 118 22.69 -37.90 -4.45
C ILE A 118 23.65 -39.02 -4.95
N GLN A 119 23.27 -40.30 -4.87
CA GLN A 119 24.18 -41.41 -5.17
C GLN A 119 23.87 -42.23 -6.45
N GLU A 120 23.13 -41.67 -7.42
CA GLU A 120 23.01 -42.27 -8.77
C GLU A 120 23.01 -41.23 -9.91
N TRP A 121 24.01 -40.33 -9.91
CA TRP A 121 24.39 -39.55 -11.10
C TRP A 121 25.91 -39.54 -11.29
#